data_AF-A0A1H1SSE6-F1
#
_entry.id   AF-A0A1H1SSE6-F1
#
_cell.length_a   1.000
_cell.length_b   1.000
_cell.length_c   1.000
_cell.angle_alpha   90.00
_cell.angle_beta   90.00
_cell.angle_gamma   90.00
#
_symmetry.space_group_name_H-M   'P 1'
#
loop_
_entity.id
_entity.type
_entity.pdbx_description
1 polymer ?
#
loop_
_entity_poly.entity_id
_entity_poly.type
_entity_poly.pdbx_seq_one_letter_code
_entity_poly.pdbx_strand_id
1 'polypeptide(L)'
;MSLFQKYSLIFLTLAILFPPVAKLSHMYAHDDHPVCSDHNDAHIHKNQLSCELCKFHFAPFSSFTPFTYELTNDFFVEKKFFNNYIFLSEYQKLSFALRGPPQGNSIV
;
A
#
# COMPACT_ATOMS: atom_id res chain seq x y z
N MET A 1 -44.70 -19.92 24.56
CA MET A 1 -43.54 -20.70 24.07
C MET A 1 -43.16 -21.70 25.13
N SER A 2 -43.14 -22.99 24.81
CA SER A 2 -42.69 -24.04 25.74
C SER A 2 -41.22 -23.82 26.11
N LEU A 3 -40.77 -24.31 27.27
CA LEU A 3 -39.36 -24.26 27.69
C LEU A 3 -38.44 -24.82 26.58
N PHE A 4 -38.86 -25.91 25.94
CA PHE A 4 -38.17 -26.52 24.82
C PHE A 4 -37.95 -25.56 23.64
N GLN A 5 -38.98 -24.81 23.25
CA GLN A 5 -38.87 -23.82 22.17
C GLN A 5 -37.86 -22.72 22.48
N LYS A 6 -37.76 -22.28 23.75
CA LYS A 6 -36.80 -21.26 24.17
C LYS A 6 -35.35 -21.77 24.04
N TYR A 7 -35.08 -22.99 24.52
CA TYR A 7 -33.74 -23.58 24.41
C TYR A 7 -33.37 -23.88 22.96
N SER A 8 -34.31 -24.38 22.16
CA SER A 8 -34.09 -24.63 20.73
C SER A 8 -33.75 -23.35 19.98
N LEU A 9 -34.39 -22.23 20.30
CA LEU A 9 -34.09 -20.94 19.68
C LEU A 9 -32.69 -20.46 20.05
N ILE A 10 -32.31 -20.53 21.32
CA ILE A 10 -30.98 -20.14 21.81
C ILE A 10 -29.88 -21.00 21.18
N PHE A 11 -30.12 -22.31 21.05
CA PHE A 11 -29.19 -23.21 20.40
C PHE A 11 -29.00 -22.86 18.92
N LEU A 12 -30.10 -22.61 18.21
CA LEU A 12 -30.08 -22.23 16.80
C LEU A 12 -29.32 -20.91 16.58
N THR A 13 -29.56 -19.91 17.43
CA THR A 13 -28.86 -18.62 17.30
C THR A 13 -27.37 -18.76 17.54
N LEU A 14 -26.95 -19.53 18.54
CA LEU A 14 -25.54 -19.83 18.80
C LEU A 14 -24.89 -20.59 17.64
N ALA A 15 -25.57 -21.59 17.07
CA ALA A 15 -25.07 -22.37 15.96
C ALA A 15 -24.85 -21.52 14.69
N ILE A 16 -25.75 -20.57 14.41
CA ILE A 16 -25.61 -19.64 13.28
C ILE A 16 -24.50 -18.63 13.53
N LEU A 17 -24.31 -18.18 14.77
CA LEU A 17 -23.30 -17.18 15.12
C LEU A 17 -21.89 -17.76 15.29
N PHE A 18 -21.75 -19.08 15.46
CA PHE A 18 -20.47 -19.73 15.70
C PHE A 18 -19.46 -19.54 14.54
N PRO A 19 -19.79 -19.78 13.26
CA PRO A 19 -18.86 -19.58 12.16
C PRO A 19 -18.29 -18.16 12.01
N PRO A 20 -19.07 -17.05 12.04
CA PRO A 20 -18.51 -15.71 11.93
C PRO A 20 -17.64 -15.34 13.14
N VAL A 21 -17.99 -15.75 14.36
CA VAL A 21 -17.17 -15.52 15.55
C VAL A 21 -15.84 -16.27 15.46
N ALA A 22 -15.86 -17.53 15.05
CA ALA A 22 -14.66 -18.34 14.84
C ALA A 22 -13.72 -17.68 13.80
N LYS A 23 -14.27 -17.21 12.68
CA LYS A 23 -13.49 -16.48 11.67
C LYS A 23 -12.84 -15.21 12.21
N LEU A 24 -13.60 -14.39 12.95
CA LEU A 24 -13.07 -13.16 13.53
C LEU A 24 -11.92 -13.46 14.48
N SER A 25 -12.06 -14.43 15.38
CA SER A 25 -10.96 -14.82 16.28
C SER A 25 -9.74 -15.33 15.52
N HIS A 26 -9.94 -16.12 14.46
CA HIS A 26 -8.87 -16.71 13.70
C HIS A 26 -8.11 -15.70 12.83
N MET A 27 -8.75 -14.62 12.39
CA MET A 27 -8.09 -13.53 11.67
C MET A 27 -6.94 -12.89 12.46
N TYR A 28 -7.04 -12.86 13.78
CA TYR A 28 -6.01 -12.29 14.67
C TYR A 28 -5.07 -13.34 15.28
N ALA A 29 -5.32 -14.62 15.04
CA ALA A 29 -4.50 -15.71 15.58
C ALA A 29 -3.28 -16.04 14.71
N HIS A 30 -3.16 -15.41 13.54
CA HIS A 30 -2.02 -15.58 12.65
C HIS A 30 -1.01 -14.46 12.92
N ASP A 31 0.09 -14.80 13.59
CA ASP A 31 1.16 -13.85 13.96
C ASP A 31 2.07 -13.46 12.77
N ASP A 32 2.03 -14.22 11.67
CA ASP A 32 2.95 -14.03 10.55
C ASP A 32 2.35 -13.15 9.45
N HIS A 33 2.20 -11.86 9.75
CA HIS A 33 2.18 -10.85 8.69
C HIS A 33 3.62 -10.38 8.44
N PRO A 34 4.33 -10.94 7.45
CA PRO A 34 5.65 -10.41 7.09
C PRO A 34 5.47 -8.96 6.64
N VAL A 35 5.90 -8.02 7.49
CA VAL A 35 5.91 -6.60 7.17
C VAL A 35 7.02 -6.37 6.16
N CYS A 36 6.70 -5.78 5.02
CA CYS A 36 7.70 -5.41 4.02
C CYS A 36 8.63 -4.35 4.60
N SER A 37 9.85 -4.71 4.92
CA SER A 37 10.89 -3.77 5.35
C SER A 37 11.56 -3.06 4.17
N ASP A 38 11.52 -3.68 2.98
CA ASP A 38 12.17 -3.18 1.79
C ASP A 38 11.15 -2.50 0.85
N HIS A 39 11.34 -1.20 0.65
CA HIS A 39 10.45 -0.36 -0.17
C HIS A 39 10.97 -0.18 -1.60
N ASN A 40 12.19 -0.65 -1.89
CA ASN A 40 12.88 -0.34 -3.14
C ASN A 40 12.88 -1.52 -4.14
N ASP A 41 12.54 -2.73 -3.68
CA ASP A 41 12.48 -3.92 -4.53
C ASP A 41 11.04 -4.40 -4.78
N ALA A 42 10.72 -4.64 -6.05
CA ALA A 42 9.47 -5.24 -6.48
C ALA A 42 9.45 -6.73 -6.12
N HIS A 43 8.96 -7.05 -4.93
CA HIS A 43 8.75 -8.43 -4.50
C HIS A 43 7.29 -8.85 -4.69
N ILE A 44 7.08 -10.12 -5.03
CA ILE A 44 5.74 -10.71 -5.06
C ILE A 44 5.36 -10.98 -3.61
N HIS A 45 4.29 -10.33 -3.14
CA HIS A 45 3.73 -10.61 -1.83
C HIS A 45 3.41 -12.11 -1.73
N LYS A 46 3.98 -12.79 -0.73
CA LYS A 46 3.64 -14.18 -0.45
C LYS A 46 2.14 -14.23 -0.14
N ASN A 47 1.42 -15.09 -0.87
CA ASN A 47 -0.04 -15.14 -0.86
C ASN A 47 -0.57 -15.13 0.59
N GLN A 48 -1.50 -14.21 0.87
CA GLN A 48 -2.04 -13.97 2.20
C GLN A 48 -2.67 -15.27 2.73
N LEU A 49 -2.16 -15.74 3.88
CA LEU A 49 -2.77 -16.69 4.81
C LEU A 49 -3.69 -17.75 4.19
N SER A 50 -3.17 -18.98 4.04
CA SER A 50 -3.97 -20.15 3.64
C SER A 50 -4.95 -20.56 4.76
N CYS A 51 -6.05 -19.84 4.88
CA CYS A 51 -7.06 -20.08 5.89
C CYS A 51 -8.31 -20.72 5.27
N GLU A 52 -8.60 -21.98 5.62
CA GLU A 52 -9.79 -22.70 5.13
C GLU A 52 -11.09 -22.10 5.66
N LEU A 53 -11.07 -21.58 6.89
CA LEU A 53 -12.22 -20.91 7.50
C LEU A 53 -12.57 -19.61 6.76
N CYS A 54 -11.58 -18.85 6.30
CA CYS A 54 -11.82 -17.63 5.52
C CYS A 54 -12.39 -17.90 4.12
N LYS A 55 -12.20 -19.11 3.57
CA LYS A 55 -12.80 -19.53 2.28
C LYS A 55 -14.29 -19.83 2.37
N PHE A 56 -14.85 -19.96 3.57
CA PHE A 56 -16.29 -20.18 3.73
C PHE A 56 -17.04 -18.89 3.40
N HIS A 57 -18.01 -18.89 2.49
CA HIS A 57 -18.85 -17.72 2.22
C HIS A 57 -20.32 -18.11 2.36
N PHE A 58 -21.09 -17.37 3.16
CA PHE A 58 -22.52 -17.62 3.36
C PHE A 58 -23.37 -17.23 2.15
N ALA A 59 -22.87 -16.31 1.32
CA ALA A 59 -23.49 -15.94 0.05
C ALA A 59 -22.75 -16.62 -1.11
N PRO A 60 -23.46 -17.13 -2.12
CA PRO A 60 -22.82 -17.54 -3.36
C PRO A 60 -22.09 -16.33 -3.96
N PHE A 61 -20.86 -16.53 -4.43
CA PHE A 61 -20.11 -15.50 -5.12
C PHE A 61 -20.97 -14.96 -6.27
N SER A 62 -21.48 -13.73 -6.14
CA SER A 62 -21.98 -13.00 -7.31
C SER A 62 -20.79 -12.90 -8.26
N SER A 63 -20.93 -13.44 -9.47
CA SER A 63 -19.92 -13.40 -10.51
C SER A 63 -19.38 -11.97 -10.65
N PHE A 64 -18.19 -11.73 -10.12
CA PHE A 64 -17.51 -10.45 -10.25
C PHE A 64 -17.01 -10.35 -11.70
N THR A 65 -17.70 -9.58 -12.52
CA THR A 65 -17.21 -9.18 -13.85
C THR A 65 -16.26 -8.01 -13.66
N PRO A 66 -14.93 -8.19 -13.82
CA PRO A 66 -14.00 -7.07 -13.72
C PRO A 66 -14.34 -6.04 -14.79
N PHE A 67 -14.32 -4.75 -14.42
CA PHE A 67 -14.47 -3.67 -15.38
C PHE A 67 -13.27 -3.68 -16.33
N THR A 68 -13.53 -3.85 -17.63
CA THR A 68 -12.55 -3.60 -18.68
C THR A 68 -12.47 -2.09 -18.90
N TYR A 69 -11.32 -1.49 -18.62
CA TYR A 69 -11.02 -0.12 -18.98
C TYR A 69 -10.02 -0.11 -20.13
N GLU A 70 -10.26 0.71 -21.15
CA GLU A 70 -9.24 1.03 -22.13
C GLU A 70 -8.39 2.17 -21.57
N LEU A 71 -7.10 1.90 -21.38
CA LEU A 71 -6.13 2.96 -21.13
C LEU A 71 -6.07 3.83 -22.38
N THR A 72 -6.56 5.06 -22.28
CA THR A 72 -6.30 6.06 -23.31
C THR A 72 -4.81 6.34 -23.27
N ASN A 73 -4.10 6.00 -24.34
CA ASN A 73 -2.71 6.40 -24.48
C ASN A 73 -2.70 7.93 -24.60
N ASP A 74 -2.26 8.61 -23.53
CA ASP A 74 -1.92 10.02 -23.62
C ASP A 74 -0.82 10.14 -24.67
N PHE A 75 -1.15 10.73 -25.82
CA PHE A 75 -0.14 11.10 -26.80
C PHE A 75 0.76 12.15 -26.13
N PHE A 76 1.99 11.75 -25.83
CA PHE A 76 3.03 12.70 -25.45
C PHE A 76 3.24 13.63 -26.65
N VAL A 77 2.62 14.80 -26.60
CA VAL A 77 3.02 15.90 -27.47
C VAL A 77 4.43 16.25 -27.03
N GLU A 78 5.43 15.81 -27.81
CA GLU A 78 6.80 16.29 -27.64
C GLU A 78 6.77 17.81 -27.75
N LYS A 79 6.77 18.48 -26.60
CA LYS A 79 7.02 19.91 -26.57
C LYS A 79 8.43 20.08 -27.10
N LYS A 80 8.55 20.58 -28.33
CA LYS A 80 9.83 21.03 -28.86
C LYS A 80 10.32 22.16 -27.96
N PHE A 81 11.18 21.81 -27.01
CA PHE A 81 11.90 22.79 -26.22
C PHE A 81 12.90 23.46 -27.16
N PHE A 82 12.55 24.63 -27.68
CA PHE A 82 13.52 25.52 -28.29
C PHE A 82 14.43 26.00 -27.16
N ASN A 83 15.61 25.39 -27.06
CA ASN A 83 16.62 25.77 -26.10
C ASN A 83 17.24 27.10 -26.55
N ASN A 84 16.54 28.21 -26.30
CA ASN A 84 17.06 29.56 -26.50
C ASN A 84 18.01 29.88 -25.33
N TYR A 85 19.08 29.11 -25.20
CA TYR A 85 20.11 29.38 -24.23
C TYR A 85 20.89 30.62 -24.69
N ILE A 86 20.49 31.78 -24.18
CA ILE A 86 21.28 33.00 -24.30
C ILE A 86 22.28 32.95 -23.16
N PHE A 87 23.57 32.89 -23.50
CA PHE A 87 24.67 32.91 -22.53
C PHE A 87 24.62 34.23 -21.75
N LEU A 88 23.98 34.21 -20.59
CA LEU A 88 24.13 35.27 -19.59
C LEU A 88 25.48 35.04 -18.93
N SER A 89 26.39 36.01 -19.12
CA SER A 89 27.74 36.04 -18.55
C SER A 89 27.83 35.28 -17.21
N GLU A 90 28.73 34.30 -17.14
CA GLU A 90 28.99 33.50 -15.93
C GLU A 90 29.57 34.33 -14.76
N TYR A 91 29.85 35.62 -14.98
CA TYR A 91 30.36 36.49 -13.94
C TYR A 91 29.24 36.88 -12.95
N GLN A 92 29.05 36.04 -11.93
CA GLN A 92 28.42 36.45 -10.68
C GLN A 92 29.51 36.80 -9.66
N LYS A 93 29.53 38.05 -9.20
CA LYS A 93 30.42 38.45 -8.09
C LYS A 93 29.92 37.78 -6.81
N LEU A 94 30.52 36.65 -6.47
CA LEU A 94 30.23 35.87 -5.27
C LEU A 94 30.41 36.74 -4.03
N SER A 95 29.48 36.66 -3.07
CA SER A 95 29.47 37.51 -1.86
C SER A 95 30.71 37.36 -0.97
N PHE A 96 31.48 36.29 -1.17
CA PHE A 96 32.73 36.01 -0.47
C PHE A 96 33.98 36.39 -1.26
N ALA A 97 33.88 36.89 -2.50
CA ALA A 97 35.03 37.32 -3.29
C ALA A 97 35.81 38.49 -2.65
N LEU A 98 35.22 39.16 -1.65
CA LEU A 98 35.82 40.24 -0.86
C LEU A 98 36.32 39.78 0.52
N ARG A 99 36.17 38.51 0.90
CA ARG A 99 36.72 38.01 2.16
C ARG A 99 38.22 37.77 1.96
N GLY A 100 39.04 38.36 2.83
CA GLY A 100 40.46 38.03 2.89
C GLY A 100 40.64 36.53 3.18
N PRO A 101 41.77 35.93 2.76
CA PRO A 101 42.04 34.52 3.00
C PRO A 101 41.92 34.20 4.50
N PRO A 102 41.35 33.05 4.88
CA PRO A 102 41.28 32.65 6.27
C PRO A 102 42.72 32.56 6.82
N GLN A 103 43.00 33.27 7.91
CA GLN A 103 44.25 33.13 8.64
C GLN A 103 44.22 31.80 9.39
N GLY A 104 44.52 30.71 8.69
CA GLY A 104 44.69 29.38 9.25
C GLY A 104 46.01 28.82 8.74
N ASN A 105 46.99 28.71 9.63
CA ASN A 105 48.35 28.19 9.46
C ASN A 105 48.66 27.50 8.12
N SER A 106 49.59 28.09 7.36
CA SER A 106 50.47 27.35 6.46
C SER A 106 51.21 26.29 7.27
N ILE A 107 50.81 25.04 7.14
CA ILE A 107 51.68 23.92 7.47
C ILE A 107 52.22 23.43 6.13
N VAL A 108 53.55 23.55 6.04
CA VAL A 108 54.44 23.17 4.95
C VAL A 108 54.13 21.80 4.37
#